data_AF-A0A662S4N9-F1
#
_entry.id   AF-A0A662S4N9-F1
#
_cell.length_a   1.000
_cell.length_b   1.000
_cell.length_c   1.000
_cell.angle_alpha   90.00
_cell.angle_beta   90.00
_cell.angle_gamma   90.00
#
_symmetry.space_group_name_H-M   'P 1'
#
loop_
_entity.id
_entity.type
_entity.pdbx_description
1 polymer ?
#
loop_
_entity_poly.entity_id
_entity_poly.type
_entity_poly.pdbx_seq_one_letter_code
_entity_poly.pdbx_strand_id
1 'polypeptide(L)'
;MTTKIDNSLPWPSNWFQLGSDPIKEVSPACVDDKAMYATYNDTCVFFRLAEASQPDPSSYLYEVLLDTRAGGVDIGGIGYDYKLSSDGKLYEWNGASWVVISDTYLQVSGTSIVMWAKISDIQVEYQDVYILVRTYDGAVLKDEKGPYMISRTLISEMPVFMVPILALLLLLYIALRRRAS
;
A
#
# COMPACT_ATOMS: atom_id res chain seq x y z
N MET A 1 11.96 -15.50 -14.82
CA MET A 1 11.20 -16.58 -14.16
C MET A 1 10.39 -15.94 -13.06
N THR A 2 9.07 -16.06 -13.13
CA THR A 2 8.13 -15.54 -12.13
C THR A 2 8.34 -16.30 -10.82
N THR A 3 8.59 -15.58 -9.73
CA THR A 3 8.72 -16.15 -8.38
C THR A 3 7.45 -16.95 -8.10
N LYS A 4 7.59 -18.25 -7.86
CA LYS A 4 6.46 -19.11 -7.52
C LYS A 4 5.95 -18.71 -6.15
N ILE A 5 4.80 -18.05 -6.15
CA ILE A 5 3.99 -17.78 -4.98
C ILE A 5 3.67 -19.12 -4.30
N ASP A 6 3.98 -19.26 -3.02
CA ASP A 6 3.30 -20.25 -2.20
C ASP A 6 1.86 -19.77 -2.00
N ASN A 7 0.94 -20.41 -2.72
CA ASN A 7 -0.50 -20.15 -2.71
C ASN A 7 -1.20 -20.82 -1.51
N SER A 8 -0.45 -21.41 -0.57
CA SER A 8 -1.03 -22.04 0.62
C SER A 8 -1.36 -21.05 1.75
N LEU A 9 -1.08 -19.75 1.59
CA LEU A 9 -1.54 -18.71 2.50
C LEU A 9 -3.06 -18.56 2.39
N PRO A 10 -3.83 -18.91 3.43
CA PRO A 10 -5.25 -19.14 3.27
C PRO A 10 -6.06 -17.84 3.13
N TRP A 11 -5.52 -16.67 3.50
CA TRP A 11 -6.25 -15.40 3.52
C TRP A 11 -5.31 -14.20 3.48
N PRO A 12 -5.69 -13.09 2.82
CA PRO A 12 -6.74 -12.89 1.80
C PRO A 12 -6.36 -13.41 0.39
N SER A 13 -7.32 -13.43 -0.54
CA SER A 13 -7.13 -13.72 -1.98
C SER A 13 -6.86 -12.45 -2.80
N ASN A 14 -6.51 -12.59 -4.09
CA ASN A 14 -6.33 -11.48 -5.06
C ASN A 14 -5.16 -10.54 -4.73
N TRP A 15 -3.97 -11.11 -4.57
CA TRP A 15 -2.74 -10.36 -4.37
C TRP A 15 -2.30 -9.64 -5.64
N PHE A 16 -2.03 -8.33 -5.53
CA PHE A 16 -1.39 -7.52 -6.57
C PHE A 16 0.08 -7.36 -6.26
N GLN A 17 0.95 -7.82 -7.16
CA GLN A 17 2.39 -7.64 -7.01
C GLN A 17 2.78 -6.21 -7.41
N LEU A 18 3.43 -5.47 -6.52
CA LEU A 18 3.88 -4.10 -6.79
C LEU A 18 5.31 -4.06 -7.33
N GLY A 19 6.14 -5.04 -6.95
CA GLY A 19 7.49 -5.20 -7.49
C GLY A 19 8.18 -6.48 -7.04
N SER A 20 9.44 -6.63 -7.43
CA SER A 20 10.29 -7.78 -7.09
C SER A 20 11.76 -7.46 -7.23
N ASP A 21 12.58 -8.06 -6.38
CA ASP A 21 14.03 -8.01 -6.52
C ASP A 21 14.59 -8.94 -7.59
N PRO A 22 15.79 -8.61 -8.10
CA PRO A 22 16.64 -9.60 -8.74
C PRO A 22 16.91 -10.79 -7.80
N ILE A 23 17.14 -11.97 -8.39
CA ILE A 23 17.31 -13.22 -7.64
C ILE A 23 18.70 -13.20 -6.97
N LYS A 24 18.77 -12.62 -5.76
CA LYS A 24 19.83 -12.54 -4.73
C LYS A 24 20.60 -11.22 -4.69
N GLU A 25 20.24 -10.35 -3.75
CA GLU A 25 21.04 -9.15 -3.47
C GLU A 25 21.40 -8.96 -1.98
N VAL A 26 20.63 -9.54 -1.04
CA VAL A 26 20.83 -9.28 0.40
C VAL A 26 21.10 -10.56 1.20
N SER A 27 22.07 -10.49 2.12
CA SER A 27 22.31 -11.49 3.17
C SER A 27 22.08 -10.87 4.54
N PRO A 28 21.30 -11.50 5.43
CA PRO A 28 20.72 -12.84 5.29
C PRO A 28 19.52 -12.88 4.34
N ALA A 29 19.21 -14.06 3.81
CA ALA A 29 18.14 -14.27 2.84
C ALA A 29 16.72 -14.04 3.43
N CYS A 30 16.58 -13.83 4.74
CA CYS A 30 15.29 -13.57 5.40
C CYS A 30 14.94 -12.08 5.46
N VAL A 31 15.82 -11.21 4.95
CA VAL A 31 15.61 -9.77 4.81
C VAL A 31 15.73 -9.33 3.35
N ASP A 32 15.54 -10.25 2.41
CA ASP A 32 15.73 -10.07 0.97
C ASP A 32 14.36 -10.22 0.30
N ASP A 33 13.59 -9.12 0.23
CA ASP A 33 12.22 -9.13 -0.30
C ASP A 33 12.23 -9.38 -1.81
N LYS A 34 11.89 -10.62 -2.20
CA LYS A 34 11.78 -11.00 -3.60
C LYS A 34 10.56 -10.46 -4.29
N ALA A 35 9.51 -10.16 -3.57
CA ALA A 35 8.35 -9.50 -4.13
C ALA A 35 7.43 -8.98 -3.04
N MET A 36 6.97 -7.75 -3.25
CA MET A 36 5.98 -7.11 -2.42
C MET A 36 4.62 -7.19 -3.09
N TYR A 37 3.62 -7.61 -2.31
CA TYR A 37 2.23 -7.69 -2.74
C TYR A 37 1.33 -6.89 -1.81
N ALA A 38 0.25 -6.35 -2.37
CA ALA A 38 -0.82 -5.72 -1.62
C ALA A 38 -2.17 -6.30 -2.03
N THR A 39 -3.11 -6.35 -1.09
CA THR A 39 -4.52 -6.56 -1.38
C THR A 39 -5.36 -5.93 -0.27
N TYR A 40 -6.67 -5.84 -0.50
CA TYR A 40 -7.59 -5.33 0.50
C TYR A 40 -8.88 -6.13 0.48
N ASN A 41 -9.59 -6.07 1.60
CA ASN A 41 -11.02 -6.32 1.65
C ASN A 41 -11.70 -5.10 2.29
N ASP A 42 -13.02 -5.13 2.44
CA ASP A 42 -13.79 -4.00 2.98
C ASP A 42 -13.42 -3.61 4.43
N THR A 43 -12.61 -4.43 5.12
CA THR A 43 -12.25 -4.24 6.54
C THR A 43 -10.77 -3.99 6.79
N CYS A 44 -9.88 -4.51 5.95
CA CYS A 44 -8.45 -4.57 6.18
C CYS A 44 -7.68 -4.37 4.87
N VAL A 45 -6.52 -3.73 4.98
CA VAL A 45 -5.48 -3.73 3.95
C VAL A 45 -4.37 -4.70 4.36
N PHE A 46 -3.87 -5.47 3.40
CA PHE A 46 -2.89 -6.52 3.61
C PHE A 46 -1.68 -6.30 2.71
N PHE A 47 -0.51 -6.51 3.28
CA PHE A 47 0.76 -6.47 2.59
C PHE A 47 1.51 -7.77 2.83
N ARG A 48 2.12 -8.31 1.78
CA ARG A 48 2.94 -9.51 1.85
C ARG A 48 4.31 -9.17 1.31
N LEU A 49 5.32 -9.46 2.10
CA LEU A 49 6.71 -9.53 1.66
C LEU A 49 7.02 -11.00 1.39
N ALA A 50 7.51 -11.29 0.19
CA ALA A 50 7.94 -12.63 -0.20
C ALA A 50 9.46 -12.69 -0.15
N GLU A 51 9.99 -13.13 0.98
CA GLU A 51 11.41 -13.20 1.27
C GLU A 51 12.10 -14.36 0.53
N ALA A 52 13.43 -14.33 0.44
CA ALA A 52 14.21 -15.42 -0.15
C ALA A 52 14.31 -16.66 0.77
N SER A 53 14.05 -16.50 2.07
CA SER A 53 13.96 -17.55 3.08
C SER A 53 12.91 -17.19 4.13
N GLN A 54 12.63 -18.07 5.10
CA GLN A 54 11.60 -17.79 6.09
C GLN A 54 11.90 -16.48 6.86
N PRO A 55 10.98 -15.50 6.86
CA PRO A 55 11.15 -14.25 7.63
C PRO A 55 11.30 -14.53 9.13
N ASP A 56 12.06 -13.68 9.82
CA ASP A 56 12.26 -13.75 11.26
C ASP A 56 11.92 -12.42 11.95
N PRO A 57 10.63 -12.18 12.27
CA PRO A 57 10.20 -10.96 12.94
C PRO A 57 10.66 -10.87 14.41
N SER A 58 11.33 -11.91 14.95
CA SER A 58 11.95 -11.82 16.28
C SER A 58 13.33 -11.18 16.25
N SER A 59 14.01 -11.26 15.11
CA SER A 59 15.35 -10.69 14.90
C SER A 59 15.32 -9.42 14.05
N TYR A 60 14.34 -9.28 13.15
CA TYR A 60 14.23 -8.18 12.20
C TYR A 60 12.91 -7.44 12.33
N LEU A 61 12.94 -6.13 12.10
CA LEU A 61 11.76 -5.29 12.04
C LEU A 61 11.40 -5.01 10.59
N TYR A 62 10.30 -5.62 10.14
CA TYR A 62 9.65 -5.35 8.86
C TYR A 62 8.62 -4.23 9.04
N GLU A 63 8.65 -3.25 8.13
CA GLU A 63 7.79 -2.07 8.15
C GLU A 63 7.19 -1.82 6.76
N VAL A 64 5.90 -1.48 6.71
CA VAL A 64 5.22 -0.98 5.51
C VAL A 64 4.72 0.42 5.80
N LEU A 65 5.26 1.40 5.08
CA LEU A 65 4.93 2.81 5.20
C LEU A 65 3.92 3.19 4.11
N LEU A 66 2.93 4.02 4.47
CA LEU A 66 1.87 4.47 3.60
C LEU A 66 1.79 6.01 3.59
N ASP A 67 1.82 6.61 2.41
CA ASP A 67 1.45 8.01 2.18
C ASP A 67 -0.01 8.03 1.72
N THR A 68 -0.86 8.65 2.52
CA THR A 68 -2.32 8.56 2.39
C THR A 68 -3.01 9.92 2.43
N ARG A 69 -2.30 10.97 2.86
CA ARG A 69 -2.79 12.34 2.98
C ARG A 69 -1.60 13.32 3.04
N ALA A 70 -1.89 14.61 3.12
CA ALA A 70 -0.85 15.62 3.23
C ALA A 70 -0.13 15.55 4.59
N GLY A 71 1.20 15.52 4.56
CA GLY A 71 2.03 15.50 5.76
C GLY A 71 3.03 14.35 5.75
N GLY A 72 3.08 13.61 6.86
CA GLY A 72 3.96 12.45 6.99
C GLY A 72 5.43 12.76 7.24
N VAL A 73 6.20 11.69 7.44
CA VAL A 73 7.66 11.76 7.50
C VAL A 73 8.23 11.74 6.08
N ASP A 74 9.06 12.72 5.75
CA ASP A 74 9.70 12.78 4.44
C ASP A 74 10.77 11.70 4.32
N ILE A 75 10.54 10.77 3.39
CA ILE A 75 11.50 9.74 2.99
C ILE A 75 11.59 9.77 1.47
N GLY A 76 12.71 10.28 0.95
CA GLY A 76 12.95 10.33 -0.48
C GLY A 76 12.01 11.25 -1.25
N GLY A 77 11.45 12.28 -0.60
CA GLY A 77 10.51 13.25 -1.20
C GLY A 77 9.04 12.85 -1.09
N ILE A 78 8.72 11.78 -0.36
CA ILE A 78 7.35 11.29 -0.12
C ILE A 78 7.07 11.33 1.38
N GLY A 79 5.90 11.84 1.76
CA GLY A 79 5.50 12.03 3.15
C GLY A 79 4.67 10.87 3.67
N TYR A 80 5.28 9.93 4.39
CA TYR A 80 4.54 8.75 4.89
C TYR A 80 3.81 9.04 6.20
N ASP A 81 2.49 8.86 6.19
CA ASP A 81 1.61 9.12 7.33
C ASP A 81 1.50 7.94 8.28
N TYR A 82 1.47 6.72 7.73
CA TYR A 82 1.21 5.50 8.48
C TYR A 82 2.34 4.49 8.32
N LYS A 83 2.52 3.66 9.33
CA LYS A 83 3.49 2.57 9.32
C LYS A 83 2.95 1.34 10.00
N LEU A 84 2.72 0.28 9.24
CA LEU A 84 2.46 -1.06 9.76
C LEU A 84 3.81 -1.69 10.12
N SER A 85 3.93 -2.21 11.33
CA SER A 85 5.18 -2.75 11.85
C SER A 85 4.98 -4.18 12.36
N SER A 86 5.98 -5.03 12.08
CA SER A 86 6.04 -6.41 12.58
C SER A 86 6.26 -6.52 14.09
N ASP A 87 6.43 -5.40 14.81
CA ASP A 87 6.30 -5.34 16.27
C ASP A 87 4.85 -5.48 16.77
N GLY A 88 3.89 -5.57 15.84
CA GLY A 88 2.47 -5.71 16.13
C GLY A 88 1.73 -4.38 16.29
N LYS A 89 2.33 -3.25 15.90
CA LYS A 89 1.74 -1.92 16.05
C LYS A 89 1.54 -1.20 14.73
N LEU A 90 0.43 -0.47 14.64
CA LEU A 90 0.17 0.52 13.59
C LEU A 90 0.53 1.89 14.16
N TYR A 91 1.39 2.60 13.45
CA TYR A 91 1.82 3.94 13.82
C TYR A 91 1.25 4.99 12.87
N GLU A 92 0.97 6.17 13.40
CA GLU A 92 0.68 7.40 12.67
C GLU A 92 1.78 8.42 12.95
N TRP A 93 2.22 9.14 11.93
CA TRP A 93 3.15 10.25 12.07
C TRP A 93 2.41 11.50 12.55
N ASN A 94 2.82 12.06 13.69
CA ASN A 94 2.20 13.25 14.27
C ASN A 94 2.90 14.57 13.91
N GLY A 95 3.87 14.55 12.98
CA GLY A 95 4.72 15.69 12.62
C GLY A 95 6.08 15.72 13.32
N ALA A 96 6.29 14.92 14.37
CA ALA A 96 7.56 14.87 15.12
C ALA A 96 8.03 13.44 15.44
N SER A 97 7.08 12.52 15.66
CA SER A 97 7.36 11.13 16.02
C SER A 97 6.27 10.19 15.54
N TRP A 98 6.61 8.91 15.42
CA TRP A 98 5.64 7.83 15.25
C TRP A 98 4.88 7.59 16.55
N VAL A 99 3.55 7.61 16.48
CA VAL A 99 2.66 7.35 17.62
C VAL A 99 1.84 6.11 17.34
N VAL A 100 1.76 5.20 18.30
CA VAL A 100 0.91 3.99 18.20
C VAL A 100 -0.55 4.41 18.21
N ILE A 101 -1.31 3.97 17.22
CA ILE A 101 -2.75 4.25 17.10
C ILE A 101 -3.63 3.00 17.11
N SER A 102 -3.09 1.85 16.71
CA SER A 102 -3.79 0.57 16.68
C SER A 102 -2.78 -0.58 16.61
N ASP A 103 -3.28 -1.80 16.39
CA ASP A 103 -2.47 -2.99 16.20
C ASP A 103 -2.22 -3.27 14.71
N THR A 104 -1.01 -3.72 14.40
CA THR A 104 -0.71 -4.43 13.16
C THR A 104 -0.80 -5.91 13.47
N TYR A 105 -1.52 -6.65 12.64
CA TYR A 105 -1.54 -8.10 12.72
C TYR A 105 -0.49 -8.68 11.78
N LEU A 106 0.14 -9.78 12.18
CA LEU A 106 1.21 -10.41 11.41
C LEU A 106 1.06 -11.92 11.35
N GLN A 107 1.50 -12.51 10.25
CA GLN A 107 1.61 -13.95 10.09
C GLN A 107 2.82 -14.28 9.21
N VAL A 108 3.66 -15.20 9.69
CA VAL A 108 4.73 -15.81 8.89
C VAL A 108 4.25 -17.16 8.38
N SER A 109 4.45 -17.42 7.08
CA SER A 109 4.16 -18.72 6.45
C SER A 109 5.16 -18.98 5.33
N GLY A 110 5.96 -20.03 5.49
CA GLY A 110 7.05 -20.33 4.55
C GLY A 110 7.96 -19.12 4.38
N THR A 111 8.19 -18.70 3.14
CA THR A 111 9.04 -17.54 2.79
C THR A 111 8.24 -16.24 2.70
N SER A 112 7.19 -16.08 3.50
CA SER A 112 6.35 -14.89 3.44
C SER A 112 5.97 -14.40 4.82
N ILE A 113 6.03 -13.08 4.98
CA ILE A 113 5.43 -12.36 6.11
C ILE A 113 4.28 -11.52 5.57
N VAL A 114 3.11 -11.73 6.14
CA VAL A 114 1.90 -10.96 5.84
C VAL A 114 1.61 -10.04 7.01
N MET A 115 1.48 -8.76 6.74
CA MET A 115 1.09 -7.74 7.71
C MET A 115 -0.22 -7.07 7.27
N TRP A 116 -1.11 -6.81 8.21
CA TRP A 116 -2.37 -6.13 7.90
C TRP A 116 -2.85 -5.26 9.06
N ALA A 117 -3.63 -4.25 8.70
CA ALA A 117 -4.30 -3.35 9.61
C ALA A 117 -5.73 -3.11 9.15
N LYS A 118 -6.59 -2.68 10.08
CA LYS A 118 -7.96 -2.30 9.74
C LYS A 118 -7.93 -1.02 8.92
N ILE A 119 -8.67 -1.00 7.82
CA ILE A 119 -8.76 0.19 6.96
C ILE A 119 -9.42 1.36 7.69
N SER A 120 -10.27 1.10 8.69
CA SER A 120 -10.89 2.13 9.53
C SER A 120 -9.89 2.92 10.39
N ASP A 121 -8.71 2.35 10.62
CA ASP A 121 -7.68 2.96 11.48
C ASP A 121 -6.70 3.82 10.66
N ILE A 122 -6.84 3.81 9.33
CA ILE A 122 -5.99 4.53 8.37
C ILE A 122 -6.86 5.57 7.65
N GLN A 123 -6.54 6.85 7.82
CA GLN A 123 -7.20 7.90 7.06
C GLN A 123 -6.63 7.95 5.65
N VAL A 124 -7.47 7.80 4.64
CA VAL A 124 -7.03 7.83 3.24
C VAL A 124 -7.76 8.93 2.49
N GLU A 125 -7.06 10.05 2.30
CA GLU A 125 -7.53 11.24 1.60
C GLU A 125 -7.07 11.27 0.14
N TYR A 126 -5.85 10.77 -0.12
CA TYR A 126 -5.28 10.72 -1.45
C TYR A 126 -5.92 9.64 -2.31
N GLN A 127 -6.01 9.95 -3.61
CA GLN A 127 -6.38 8.99 -4.64
C GLN A 127 -5.25 7.99 -4.88
N ASP A 128 -4.01 8.49 -4.87
CA ASP A 128 -2.81 7.69 -5.07
C ASP A 128 -2.12 7.51 -3.73
N VAL A 129 -1.92 6.26 -3.34
CA VAL A 129 -1.25 5.87 -2.10
C VAL A 129 0.14 5.38 -2.46
N TYR A 130 1.17 6.03 -1.90
CA TYR A 130 2.54 5.52 -2.01
C TYR A 130 2.83 4.54 -0.89
N ILE A 131 3.54 3.47 -1.24
CA ILE A 131 3.87 2.36 -0.35
C ILE A 131 5.37 2.11 -0.42
N LEU A 132 6.02 2.14 0.73
CA LEU A 132 7.42 1.81 0.89
C LEU A 132 7.55 0.69 1.91
N VAL A 133 8.38 -0.29 1.62
CA VAL A 133 8.69 -1.37 2.55
C VAL A 133 10.13 -1.27 2.98
N ARG A 134 10.39 -1.51 4.26
CA ARG A 134 11.72 -1.51 4.84
C ARG A 134 11.88 -2.65 5.82
N THR A 135 13.08 -3.20 5.87
CA THR A 135 13.47 -4.22 6.84
C THR A 135 14.70 -3.74 7.60
N TYR A 136 14.67 -3.86 8.92
CA TYR A 136 15.73 -3.40 9.81
C TYR A 136 16.28 -4.52 10.70
N ASP A 137 17.54 -4.37 11.09
CA ASP A 137 18.24 -5.12 12.13
C ASP A 137 18.63 -4.12 13.23
N GLY A 138 17.82 -4.08 14.29
CA GLY A 138 17.85 -2.97 15.24
C GLY A 138 17.58 -1.63 14.54
N ALA A 139 18.57 -0.72 14.54
CA ALA A 139 18.48 0.58 13.87
C ALA A 139 19.05 0.58 12.44
N VAL A 140 19.58 -0.54 11.96
CA VAL A 140 20.27 -0.63 10.67
C VAL A 140 19.29 -1.08 9.59
N LEU A 141 19.09 -0.25 8.57
CA LEU A 141 18.31 -0.63 7.38
C LEU A 141 19.05 -1.73 6.61
N LYS A 142 18.35 -2.83 6.31
CA LYS A 142 18.88 -3.99 5.59
C LYS A 142 18.36 -4.11 4.17
N ASP A 143 17.09 -3.78 3.98
CA ASP A 143 16.45 -3.81 2.67
C ASP A 143 15.35 -2.75 2.59
N GLU A 144 15.11 -2.27 1.38
CA GLU A 144 14.12 -1.26 1.04
C GLU A 144 13.50 -1.58 -0.32
N LYS A 145 12.18 -1.40 -0.41
CA LYS A 145 11.43 -1.67 -1.63
C LYS A 145 10.32 -0.66 -1.88
N GLY A 146 10.31 -0.09 -3.08
CA GLY A 146 9.42 1.00 -3.45
C GLY A 146 10.16 2.34 -3.58
N PRO A 147 9.46 3.48 -3.55
CA PRO A 147 8.01 3.60 -3.39
C PRO A 147 7.22 3.02 -4.57
N TYR A 148 6.11 2.34 -4.26
CA TYR A 148 5.10 1.91 -5.23
C TYR A 148 3.85 2.75 -5.09
N MET A 149 3.18 3.06 -6.20
CA MET A 149 1.95 3.84 -6.18
C MET A 149 0.75 2.95 -6.54
N ILE A 150 -0.27 2.95 -5.68
CA ILE A 150 -1.57 2.32 -5.99
C ILE A 150 -2.62 3.42 -6.06
N SER A 151 -3.35 3.47 -7.18
CA SER A 151 -4.50 4.36 -7.34
C SER A 151 -5.78 3.69 -6.83
N ARG A 152 -6.58 4.40 -6.03
CA ARG A 152 -7.87 3.93 -5.46
C ARG A 152 -9.02 3.85 -6.47
N THR A 153 -8.76 3.98 -7.77
CA THR A 153 -9.82 4.33 -8.72
C THR A 153 -10.77 3.17 -9.04
N LEU A 154 -11.98 3.23 -8.45
CA LEU A 154 -13.24 2.82 -9.06
C LEU A 154 -14.13 4.07 -9.18
N ILE A 155 -14.24 4.60 -10.41
CA ILE A 155 -15.20 5.58 -10.93
C ILE A 155 -15.26 6.93 -10.19
N SER A 156 -14.85 7.99 -10.90
CA SER A 156 -15.35 9.34 -10.62
C SER A 156 -16.88 9.30 -10.66
N GLU A 157 -17.52 9.27 -9.49
CA GLU A 157 -18.91 9.69 -9.38
C GLU A 157 -18.94 11.16 -9.76
N MET A 158 -19.11 11.47 -11.05
CA MET A 158 -19.75 12.75 -11.38
C MET A 158 -21.05 12.74 -10.58
N PRO A 159 -21.28 13.74 -9.71
CA PRO A 159 -22.52 13.79 -8.95
C PRO A 159 -23.68 13.65 -9.93
N VAL A 160 -24.65 12.78 -9.65
CA VAL A 160 -25.73 12.43 -10.62
C VAL A 160 -26.48 13.66 -11.14
N PHE A 161 -26.46 14.78 -10.40
CA PHE A 161 -27.00 16.07 -10.84
C PHE A 161 -26.25 16.74 -12.00
N MET A 162 -24.99 16.36 -12.29
CA MET A 162 -24.21 16.89 -13.41
C MET A 162 -24.61 16.27 -14.76
N VAL A 163 -25.16 15.06 -14.78
CA VAL A 163 -25.62 14.38 -16.00
C VAL A 163 -26.73 15.16 -16.72
N PRO A 164 -27.82 15.60 -16.06
CA PRO A 164 -28.86 16.39 -16.73
C PRO A 164 -28.35 17.77 -17.17
N ILE A 165 -27.38 18.38 -16.45
CA ILE A 165 -26.80 19.68 -16.82
C ILE A 165 -26.00 19.55 -18.13
N LEU A 166 -25.16 18.53 -18.24
CA LEU A 166 -24.40 18.24 -19.48
C LEU A 166 -25.32 17.91 -20.65
N ALA A 167 -26.36 17.11 -20.42
CA ALA A 167 -27.35 16.80 -21.46
C ALA A 167 -28.10 18.06 -21.93
N LEU A 168 -28.49 18.95 -21.00
CA LEU A 168 -29.17 20.20 -21.32
C LEU A 168 -28.26 21.17 -22.11
N LEU A 169 -27.00 21.30 -21.71
CA LEU A 169 -26.02 22.13 -22.42
C LEU A 169 -25.75 21.60 -23.84
N LEU A 170 -25.70 20.28 -24.02
CA LEU A 170 -25.53 19.66 -25.33
C LEU A 170 -26.74 19.91 -26.24
N LEU A 171 -27.96 19.79 -25.69
CA LEU A 171 -29.21 20.07 -26.41
C LEU A 171 -29.32 21.56 -26.80
N LEU A 172 -28.98 22.47 -25.88
CA LEU A 172 -28.93 23.90 -26.16
C LEU A 172 -27.89 24.24 -27.24
N TYR A 173 -26.71 23.63 -27.18
CA TYR A 173 -25.68 23.78 -28.21
C TYR A 173 -26.18 23.34 -29.59
N ILE A 174 -26.82 22.17 -29.69
CA ILE A 174 -27.39 21.65 -30.94
C ILE A 174 -28.50 22.57 -31.45
N ALA A 175 -29.38 23.05 -30.57
CA ALA A 175 -30.48 23.95 -30.92
C ALA A 175 -29.97 25.31 -31.43
N LEU A 176 -28.93 25.86 -30.82
CA LEU A 176 -28.29 27.11 -31.25
C LEU A 176 -27.58 26.94 -32.60
N ARG A 177 -26.86 25.82 -32.80
CA ARG A 177 -26.21 25.53 -34.10
C ARG A 177 -27.22 25.40 -35.24
N ARG A 178 -28.35 24.73 -35.01
CA ARG A 178 -29.42 24.56 -36.00
C ARG A 178 -30.17 25.85 -36.33
N ARG A 179 -30.11 26.87 -35.49
CA ARG A 179 -30.67 28.20 -35.76
C ARG A 179 -29.69 29.12 -36.49
N ALA A 180 -28.39 28.80 -36.46
CA ALA A 180 -27.33 29.55 -37.11
C ALA A 180 -26.91 28.97 -38.48
N SER A 181 -27.56 27.89 -38.92
CA SER A 181 -27.46 27.29 -40.26
C SER A 181 -28.81 27.38 -40.96
#